data_AF-A0A8K0CJ35-F1
#
_entry.id   AF-A0A8K0CJ35-F1
#
_cell.length_a   1.000
_cell.length_b   1.000
_cell.length_c   1.000
_cell.angle_alpha   90.00
_cell.angle_beta   90.00
_cell.angle_gamma   90.00
#
_symmetry.space_group_name_H-M   'P 1'
#
loop_
_entity.id
_entity.type
_entity.pdbx_description
1 polymer ?
#
loop_
_entity_poly.entity_id
_entity_poly.type
_entity_poly.pdbx_seq_one_letter_code
_entity_poly.pdbx_strand_id
1 'polypeptide(L)'
;MANLLLNFPPGPLDRYRKLASFDWKQLSLFLNGEEFLNYRNELYKEMLKYPVLLDQTEETPTLNELRRKTTQKMFALQSVKNNVISRTNCSYANRIFANSSTIYLIDPNTTVKCLSSDFFTNAIASMGTERHWHFIESSSKGDVWLMKEKYSQLPAKDASTQWR
;
A
#
# COMPACT_ATOMS: atom_id res chain seq x y z
N MET A 1 -16.95 21.08 -1.15
CA MET A 1 -16.48 19.77 -0.64
C MET A 1 -16.10 18.82 -1.79
N ALA A 2 -15.17 19.21 -2.68
CA ALA A 2 -14.90 18.47 -3.93
C ALA A 2 -13.41 18.45 -4.35
N ASN A 3 -12.48 18.60 -3.39
CA ASN A 3 -11.04 18.58 -3.67
C ASN A 3 -10.33 17.26 -3.31
N LEU A 4 -11.08 16.21 -2.96
CA LEU A 4 -10.49 14.90 -2.63
C LEU A 4 -10.15 14.07 -3.87
N LEU A 5 -10.71 14.40 -5.02
CA LEU A 5 -10.49 13.67 -6.27
C LEU A 5 -10.05 14.65 -7.35
N LEU A 6 -8.91 14.37 -7.97
CA LEU A 6 -8.38 15.17 -9.06
C LEU A 6 -9.26 15.03 -10.30
N ASN A 7 -9.33 16.10 -11.10
CA ASN A 7 -9.92 16.01 -12.43
C ASN A 7 -9.02 15.16 -13.32
N PHE A 8 -9.63 14.36 -14.19
CA PHE A 8 -8.87 13.66 -15.22
C PHE A 8 -8.23 14.66 -16.19
N PRO A 9 -7.06 14.34 -16.75
CA PRO A 9 -6.48 15.16 -17.80
C PRO A 9 -7.39 15.19 -19.04
N PRO A 10 -7.39 16.30 -19.80
CA PRO A 10 -8.11 16.38 -21.05
C PRO A 10 -7.58 15.35 -22.04
N GLY A 11 -8.46 14.75 -22.84
CA GLY A 11 -8.08 13.70 -23.78
C GLY A 11 -9.25 13.21 -24.64
N PRO A 12 -9.03 12.20 -25.50
CA PRO A 12 -10.05 11.70 -26.43
C PRO A 12 -11.29 11.14 -25.72
N LEU A 13 -11.16 10.75 -24.45
CA LEU A 13 -12.27 10.27 -23.62
C LEU A 13 -13.10 11.38 -22.97
N ASP A 14 -12.65 12.64 -23.04
CA ASP A 14 -13.33 13.76 -22.39
C ASP A 14 -14.75 13.99 -22.94
N ARG A 15 -14.92 13.77 -24.26
CA ARG A 15 -16.26 13.79 -24.90
C ARG A 15 -17.22 12.84 -24.20
N TYR A 16 -16.79 11.63 -23.84
CA TYR A 16 -17.63 10.63 -23.20
C TYR A 16 -17.87 10.95 -21.72
N ARG A 17 -16.86 11.46 -21.01
CA ARG A 17 -17.01 11.86 -19.60
C ARG A 17 -18.07 12.96 -19.42
N LYS A 18 -18.16 13.89 -20.39
CA LYS A 18 -19.16 14.96 -20.42
C LYS A 18 -20.59 14.49 -20.70
N LEU A 19 -20.79 13.26 -21.17
CA LEU A 19 -22.13 12.69 -21.36
C LEU A 19 -22.76 12.18 -20.06
N ALA A 20 -21.99 12.10 -18.97
CA ALA A 20 -22.51 11.67 -17.68
C ALA A 20 -23.54 12.68 -17.15
N SER A 21 -24.70 12.19 -16.73
CA SER A 21 -25.78 13.00 -16.13
C SER A 21 -25.55 13.32 -14.65
N PHE A 22 -24.46 12.85 -14.05
CA PHE A 22 -24.13 13.02 -12.63
C PHE A 22 -22.63 13.29 -12.41
N ASP A 23 -22.29 13.89 -11.27
CA ASP A 23 -20.92 14.12 -10.85
C ASP A 23 -20.30 12.82 -10.30
N TRP A 24 -19.34 12.25 -11.03
CA TRP A 24 -18.64 11.03 -10.63
C TRP A 24 -17.87 11.18 -9.31
N LYS A 25 -17.44 12.41 -8.95
CA LYS A 25 -16.75 12.66 -7.67
C LYS A 25 -17.70 12.51 -6.50
N GLN A 26 -18.93 13.00 -6.64
CA GLN A 26 -19.98 12.82 -5.64
C GLN A 26 -20.37 11.35 -5.51
N LEU A 27 -20.48 10.62 -6.63
CA LEU A 27 -20.72 9.18 -6.60
C LEU A 27 -19.60 8.45 -5.84
N SER A 28 -18.34 8.76 -6.16
CA SER A 28 -17.17 8.14 -5.49
C SER A 28 -17.13 8.44 -3.99
N LEU A 29 -17.45 9.68 -3.60
CA LEU A 29 -17.58 10.08 -2.19
C LEU A 29 -18.73 9.35 -1.49
N PHE A 30 -19.87 9.21 -2.15
CA PHE A 30 -21.03 8.49 -1.62
C PHE A 30 -20.74 7.00 -1.40
N LEU A 31 -20.06 6.35 -2.34
CA LEU A 31 -19.76 4.91 -2.26
C LEU A 31 -18.70 4.58 -1.21
N ASN A 32 -17.67 5.40 -1.07
CA ASN A 32 -16.50 5.07 -0.24
C ASN A 32 -16.44 5.83 1.08
N GLY A 33 -17.11 6.98 1.17
CA GLY A 33 -16.98 7.91 2.28
C GLY A 33 -15.70 8.75 2.23
N GLU A 34 -15.73 9.88 2.94
CA GLU A 34 -14.62 10.84 2.99
C GLU A 34 -13.36 10.26 3.62
N GLU A 35 -13.52 9.53 4.72
CA GLU A 35 -12.43 8.93 5.49
C GLU A 35 -11.56 7.99 4.64
N PHE A 36 -12.21 7.09 3.89
CA PHE A 36 -11.54 6.16 2.99
C PHE A 36 -10.78 6.89 1.88
N LEU A 37 -11.43 7.88 1.25
CA LEU A 37 -10.80 8.63 0.15
C LEU A 37 -9.59 9.42 0.63
N ASN A 38 -9.68 10.06 1.80
CA ASN A 38 -8.57 10.78 2.42
C ASN A 38 -7.39 9.84 2.73
N TYR A 39 -7.67 8.73 3.41
CA TYR A 39 -6.66 7.73 3.72
C TYR A 39 -5.98 7.19 2.45
N ARG A 40 -6.77 6.83 1.43
CA ARG A 40 -6.26 6.31 0.16
C ARG A 40 -5.40 7.33 -0.57
N ASN A 41 -5.77 8.60 -0.57
CA ASN A 41 -4.96 9.66 -1.19
C ASN A 41 -3.61 9.84 -0.50
N GLU A 42 -3.59 9.86 0.83
CA GLU A 42 -2.33 9.93 1.60
C GLU A 42 -1.48 8.67 1.39
N LEU A 43 -2.13 7.51 1.29
CA LEU A 43 -1.45 6.26 0.94
C LEU A 43 -0.75 6.37 -0.42
N TYR A 44 -1.45 6.81 -1.48
CA TYR A 44 -0.83 7.00 -2.79
C TYR A 44 0.32 8.02 -2.76
N LYS A 45 0.13 9.17 -2.10
CA LYS A 45 1.18 10.20 -1.99
C LYS A 45 2.43 9.66 -1.29
N GLU A 46 2.25 8.87 -0.24
CA GLU A 46 3.38 8.28 0.48
C GLU A 46 4.05 7.18 -0.36
N MET A 47 3.27 6.34 -1.07
CA MET A 47 3.81 5.30 -1.96
C MET A 47 4.68 5.86 -3.09
N LEU A 48 4.32 7.02 -3.65
CA LEU A 48 5.10 7.69 -4.71
C LEU A 48 6.53 8.04 -4.26
N LYS A 49 6.80 8.13 -2.96
CA LYS A 49 8.14 8.38 -2.41
C LYS A 49 9.06 7.16 -2.45
N TYR A 50 8.53 5.97 -2.76
CA TYR A 50 9.26 4.70 -2.74
C TYR A 50 9.41 4.14 -4.17
N PRO A 51 10.57 4.35 -4.83
CA PRO A 51 10.78 3.87 -6.20
C PRO A 51 10.57 2.36 -6.37
N VAL A 52 10.88 1.57 -5.34
CA VAL A 52 10.68 0.11 -5.35
C VAL A 52 9.21 -0.30 -5.57
N LEU A 53 8.26 0.56 -5.21
CA LEU A 53 6.82 0.32 -5.41
C LEU A 53 6.36 0.73 -6.82
N LEU A 54 7.15 1.57 -7.50
CA LEU A 54 6.88 2.07 -8.86
C LEU A 54 7.60 1.24 -9.93
N ASP A 55 8.52 0.35 -9.55
CA ASP A 55 9.21 -0.55 -10.47
C ASP A 55 8.21 -1.52 -11.13
N GLN A 56 7.87 -1.20 -12.38
CA GLN A 56 7.19 -2.05 -13.35
C GLN A 56 8.23 -2.50 -14.37
N THR A 57 8.75 -3.70 -14.17
CA THR A 57 9.62 -4.33 -15.17
C THR A 57 8.75 -4.84 -16.32
N GLU A 58 9.10 -4.52 -17.56
CA GLU A 58 8.35 -4.96 -18.75
C GLU A 58 8.49 -6.47 -18.99
N GLU A 59 9.61 -7.06 -18.54
CA GLU A 59 9.86 -8.48 -18.64
C GLU A 59 9.32 -9.26 -17.44
N THR A 60 8.79 -10.46 -17.70
CA THR A 60 8.35 -11.37 -16.64
C THR A 60 9.58 -11.89 -15.89
N PRO A 61 9.74 -11.57 -14.59
CA PRO A 61 10.92 -11.98 -13.84
C PRO A 61 10.90 -13.49 -13.56
N THR A 62 12.05 -14.05 -13.24
CA THR A 62 12.13 -15.41 -12.73
C THR A 62 11.41 -15.52 -11.37
N LEU A 63 11.01 -16.74 -10.97
CA LEU A 63 10.31 -16.95 -9.70
C LEU A 63 11.13 -16.46 -8.48
N ASN A 64 12.45 -16.62 -8.51
CA ASN A 64 13.33 -16.19 -7.43
C ASN A 64 13.44 -14.66 -7.35
N GLU A 65 13.51 -14.00 -8.51
CA GLU A 65 13.49 -12.54 -8.57
C GLU A 65 12.14 -11.97 -8.14
N LEU A 66 11.04 -12.61 -8.54
CA LEU A 66 9.71 -12.24 -8.09
C LEU A 66 9.63 -12.29 -6.56
N ARG A 67 10.01 -13.42 -5.94
CA ARG A 67 10.04 -13.56 -4.46
C ARG A 67 10.88 -12.49 -3.78
N ARG A 68 12.06 -12.17 -4.35
CA ARG A 68 12.94 -11.11 -3.87
C ARG A 68 12.28 -9.74 -3.95
N LYS A 69 11.79 -9.35 -5.12
CA LYS A 69 11.14 -8.04 -5.37
C LYS A 69 9.89 -7.89 -4.51
N THR A 70 9.03 -8.89 -4.46
CA THR A 70 7.80 -8.91 -3.64
C THR A 70 8.13 -8.73 -2.15
N THR A 71 9.22 -9.33 -1.67
CA THR A 71 9.67 -9.13 -0.28
C THR A 71 10.16 -7.71 -0.02
N GLN A 72 10.93 -7.12 -0.94
CA GLN A 72 11.36 -5.73 -0.84
C GLN A 72 10.16 -4.76 -0.85
N LYS A 73 9.21 -4.97 -1.74
CA LYS A 73 7.97 -4.20 -1.82
C LYS A 73 7.13 -4.31 -0.54
N MET A 74 7.04 -5.51 0.05
CA MET A 74 6.35 -5.73 1.33
C MET A 74 6.90 -4.85 2.46
N PHE A 75 8.23 -4.81 2.65
CA PHE A 75 8.85 -3.98 3.69
C PHE A 75 8.66 -2.48 3.41
N ALA A 76 8.81 -2.04 2.15
CA ALA A 76 8.54 -0.65 1.79
C ALA A 76 7.08 -0.26 2.07
N LEU A 77 6.12 -1.14 1.73
CA LEU A 77 4.70 -0.94 2.04
C LEU A 77 4.42 -0.88 3.53
N GLN A 78 5.12 -1.65 4.34
CA GLN A 78 4.96 -1.59 5.79
C GLN A 78 5.36 -0.21 6.33
N SER A 79 6.50 0.33 5.86
CA SER A 79 6.94 1.69 6.19
C SER A 79 5.93 2.74 5.74
N VAL A 80 5.41 2.62 4.51
CA VAL A 80 4.35 3.49 3.98
C VAL A 80 3.11 3.46 4.88
N LYS A 81 2.59 2.27 5.20
CA LYS A 81 1.40 2.11 6.04
C LYS A 81 1.60 2.76 7.41
N ASN A 82 2.74 2.54 8.06
CA ASN A 82 3.04 3.13 9.36
C ASN A 82 3.09 4.68 9.31
N ASN A 83 3.69 5.24 8.25
CA ASN A 83 3.73 6.69 8.03
C ASN A 83 2.34 7.29 7.78
N VAL A 84 1.45 6.58 7.08
CA VAL A 84 0.10 7.08 6.78
C VAL A 84 -0.81 6.94 7.99
N ILE A 85 -0.75 5.81 8.72
CA ILE A 85 -1.54 5.56 9.92
C ILE A 85 -1.27 6.62 11.00
N SER A 86 -0.03 7.06 11.14
CA SER A 86 0.34 8.11 12.10
C SER A 86 -0.19 9.51 11.74
N ARG A 87 -0.52 9.76 10.46
CA ARG A 87 -0.97 11.08 9.97
C ARG A 87 -2.46 11.16 9.66
N THR A 88 -3.16 10.02 9.64
CA THR A 88 -4.56 9.94 9.19
C THR A 88 -5.45 9.28 10.24
N ASN A 89 -6.56 9.94 10.54
CA ASN A 89 -7.62 9.33 11.34
C ASN A 89 -8.53 8.55 10.38
N CYS A 90 -8.43 7.21 10.41
CA CYS A 90 -9.21 6.32 9.57
C CYS A 90 -9.58 5.08 10.39
N SER A 91 -10.85 4.68 10.35
CA SER A 91 -11.34 3.49 11.02
C SER A 91 -10.56 2.25 10.60
N TYR A 92 -10.40 1.30 11.51
CA TYR A 92 -9.62 0.09 11.25
C TYR A 92 -10.12 -0.66 10.01
N ALA A 93 -11.44 -0.79 9.85
CA ALA A 93 -12.06 -1.42 8.69
C ALA A 93 -11.66 -0.71 7.38
N ASN A 94 -11.83 0.61 7.30
CA ASN A 94 -11.48 1.39 6.11
C ASN A 94 -9.98 1.33 5.80
N ARG A 95 -9.12 1.28 6.82
CA ARG A 95 -7.66 1.07 6.63
C ARG A 95 -7.36 -0.28 5.98
N ILE A 96 -7.95 -1.37 6.46
CA ILE A 96 -7.74 -2.70 5.89
C ILE A 96 -8.20 -2.73 4.43
N PHE A 97 -9.40 -2.22 4.14
CA PHE A 97 -9.92 -2.19 2.77
C PHE A 97 -9.06 -1.33 1.86
N ALA A 98 -8.74 -0.09 2.26
CA ALA A 98 -7.96 0.83 1.45
C ALA A 98 -6.55 0.31 1.17
N ASN A 99 -5.88 -0.26 2.18
CA ASN A 99 -4.57 -0.87 2.01
C ASN A 99 -4.62 -2.02 1.00
N SER A 100 -5.52 -2.99 1.22
CA SER A 100 -5.61 -4.18 0.37
C SER A 100 -5.98 -3.84 -1.07
N SER A 101 -6.99 -2.99 -1.29
CA SER A 101 -7.41 -2.59 -2.64
C SER A 101 -6.32 -1.82 -3.39
N THR A 102 -5.60 -0.95 -2.67
CA THR A 102 -4.58 -0.09 -3.28
C THR A 102 -3.34 -0.88 -3.66
N ILE A 103 -2.89 -1.79 -2.80
CA ILE A 103 -1.72 -2.64 -3.07
C ILE A 103 -2.04 -3.62 -4.20
N TYR A 104 -3.26 -4.17 -4.23
CA TYR A 104 -3.69 -5.08 -5.28
C TYR A 104 -3.68 -4.44 -6.67
N LEU A 105 -4.05 -3.16 -6.77
CA LEU A 105 -4.01 -2.41 -8.02
C LEU A 105 -2.58 -2.26 -8.57
N ILE A 106 -1.57 -2.23 -7.69
CA ILE A 106 -0.17 -2.00 -8.05
C ILE A 106 0.55 -3.31 -8.31
N ASP A 107 0.45 -4.27 -7.38
CA ASP A 107 1.04 -5.59 -7.52
C ASP A 107 0.26 -6.64 -6.71
N PRO A 108 -0.44 -7.57 -7.38
CA PRO A 108 -1.16 -8.65 -6.70
C PRO A 108 -0.23 -9.60 -5.94
N ASN A 109 1.00 -9.82 -6.42
CA ASN A 109 1.96 -10.72 -5.75
C ASN A 109 2.34 -10.18 -4.37
N THR A 110 2.60 -8.88 -4.30
CA THR A 110 2.91 -8.20 -3.03
C THR A 110 1.71 -8.19 -2.09
N THR A 111 0.49 -8.08 -2.61
CA THR A 111 -0.73 -8.19 -1.79
C THR A 111 -0.82 -9.54 -1.09
N VAL A 112 -0.63 -10.65 -1.82
CA VAL A 112 -0.67 -12.00 -1.24
C VAL A 112 0.46 -12.20 -0.23
N LYS A 113 1.65 -11.65 -0.51
CA LYS A 113 2.77 -11.74 0.42
C LYS A 113 2.49 -10.98 1.72
N CYS A 114 1.97 -9.77 1.65
CA CYS A 114 1.53 -9.02 2.84
C CYS A 114 0.46 -9.81 3.62
N LEU A 115 -0.54 -10.34 2.91
CA LEU A 115 -1.63 -11.09 3.51
C LEU A 115 -1.14 -12.33 4.30
N SER A 116 -0.11 -13.01 3.81
CA SER A 116 0.50 -14.14 4.53
C SER A 116 1.08 -13.73 5.89
N SER A 117 1.65 -12.52 5.97
CA SER A 117 2.16 -11.97 7.23
C SER A 117 1.01 -11.59 8.16
N ASP A 118 -0.05 -10.99 7.59
CA ASP A 118 -1.23 -10.57 8.36
C ASP A 118 -2.00 -11.78 8.92
N PHE A 119 -2.14 -12.87 8.15
CA PHE A 119 -2.77 -14.10 8.66
C PHE A 119 -1.97 -14.74 9.77
N PHE A 120 -0.64 -14.76 9.66
CA PHE A 120 0.22 -15.30 10.71
C PHE A 120 0.05 -14.52 12.02
N THR A 121 0.12 -13.18 11.96
CA THR A 121 -0.04 -12.34 13.16
C THR A 121 -1.45 -12.41 13.73
N ASN A 122 -2.48 -12.45 12.88
CA ASN A 122 -3.87 -12.58 13.31
C ASN A 122 -4.18 -13.93 13.96
N ALA A 123 -3.60 -15.03 13.47
CA ALA A 123 -3.76 -16.35 14.08
C ALA A 123 -3.18 -16.37 15.50
N ILE A 124 -1.99 -15.81 15.68
CA ILE A 124 -1.36 -15.69 17.01
C ILE A 124 -2.15 -14.73 17.90
N ALA A 125 -2.65 -13.61 17.38
CA ALA A 125 -3.41 -12.65 18.18
C ALA A 125 -4.77 -13.20 18.64
N SER A 126 -5.42 -14.04 17.82
CA SER A 126 -6.75 -14.59 18.12
C SER A 126 -6.72 -15.89 18.93
N MET A 127 -5.70 -16.74 18.73
CA MET A 127 -5.61 -18.05 19.38
C MET A 127 -4.47 -18.16 20.39
N GLY A 128 -3.51 -17.23 20.36
CA GLY A 128 -2.33 -17.27 21.20
C GLY A 128 -2.54 -16.67 22.58
N THR A 129 -1.76 -17.17 23.54
CA THR A 129 -1.61 -16.55 24.86
C THR A 129 -0.56 -15.44 24.86
N GLU A 130 -0.47 -14.63 25.92
CA GLU A 130 0.49 -13.54 26.10
C GLU A 130 1.96 -13.92 25.79
N ARG A 131 2.33 -15.17 26.08
CA ARG A 131 3.65 -15.74 25.76
C ARG A 131 4.04 -15.64 24.29
N HIS A 132 3.08 -15.58 23.36
CA HIS A 132 3.34 -15.57 21.92
C HIS A 132 3.45 -14.17 21.32
N TRP A 133 3.24 -13.10 22.09
CA TRP A 133 3.29 -11.72 21.57
C TRP A 133 4.63 -11.35 20.95
N HIS A 134 5.73 -11.90 21.47
CA HIS A 134 7.06 -11.67 20.91
C HIS A 134 7.16 -12.12 19.44
N PHE A 135 6.43 -13.15 19.01
CA PHE A 135 6.40 -13.57 17.59
C PHE A 135 5.74 -12.54 16.68
N ILE A 136 4.75 -11.80 17.18
CA ILE A 136 4.08 -10.74 16.41
C ILE A 136 5.01 -9.54 16.26
N GLU A 137 5.75 -9.20 17.32
CA GLU A 137 6.78 -8.17 17.27
C GLU A 137 7.93 -8.57 16.32
N SER A 138 8.44 -9.80 16.44
CA SER A 138 9.46 -10.35 15.55
C SER A 138 9.00 -10.46 14.09
N SER A 139 7.73 -10.79 13.85
CA SER A 139 7.14 -10.82 12.49
C SER A 139 7.09 -9.41 11.90
N SER A 140 6.67 -8.43 12.70
CA SER A 140 6.64 -7.01 12.30
C SER A 140 8.03 -6.46 11.97
N LYS A 141 9.08 -6.96 12.64
CA LYS A 141 10.49 -6.62 12.36
C LYS A 141 11.09 -7.40 11.18
N GLY A 142 10.39 -8.40 10.65
CA GLY A 142 10.90 -9.29 9.61
C GLY A 142 11.88 -10.36 10.08
N ASP A 143 12.02 -10.57 11.39
CA ASP A 143 12.93 -11.54 12.00
C ASP A 143 12.47 -12.99 11.73
N VAL A 144 11.16 -13.23 11.81
CA VAL A 144 10.54 -14.56 11.58
C VAL A 144 10.72 -15.03 10.13
N TRP A 145 10.79 -14.10 9.20
CA TRP A 145 10.83 -14.41 7.77
C TRP A 145 12.27 -14.56 7.23
N LEU A 146 13.31 -14.47 8.08
CA LEU A 146 14.75 -14.57 7.70
C LEU A 146 15.18 -13.59 6.60
N MET A 147 14.63 -12.38 6.57
CA MET A 147 14.87 -11.39 5.49
C MET A 147 15.57 -10.11 5.95
N LYS A 148 15.77 -9.91 7.26
CA LYS A 148 16.31 -8.66 7.83
C LYS A 148 17.73 -8.35 7.36
N GLU A 149 18.62 -9.34 7.30
CA GLU A 149 20.01 -9.09 6.87
C GLU A 149 20.13 -8.75 5.37
N LYS A 150 19.21 -9.24 4.53
CA LYS A 150 19.32 -9.12 3.07
C LYS A 150 18.59 -7.90 2.49
N TYR A 151 17.65 -7.31 3.25
CA TYR A 151 16.76 -6.24 2.75
C TYR A 151 16.56 -5.05 3.70
N SER A 152 17.23 -5.01 4.86
CA SER A 152 17.21 -3.86 5.80
C SER A 152 17.93 -2.60 5.28
N GLN A 153 18.72 -2.71 4.21
CA GLN A 153 19.47 -1.60 3.62
C GLN A 153 18.71 -0.84 2.52
N LEU A 154 17.41 -0.61 2.67
CA LEU A 154 16.70 0.34 1.80
C LEU A 154 16.54 1.65 2.56
N PRO A 155 17.51 2.59 2.47
CA PRO A 155 17.27 3.94 2.97
C PRO A 155 16.10 4.51 2.18
N ALA A 156 15.16 5.16 2.88
CA ALA A 156 14.36 6.20 2.26
C ALA A 156 15.37 7.23 1.73
N LYS A 157 15.69 7.16 0.43
CA LYS A 157 16.56 8.17 -0.17
C LYS A 157 15.87 9.50 0.02
N ASP A 158 16.58 10.40 0.69
CA ASP A 158 16.25 11.79 0.80
C ASP A 158 15.92 12.31 -0.61
N ALA A 159 14.76 12.93 -0.78
CA ALA A 159 14.23 13.38 -2.08
C ALA A 159 15.06 14.52 -2.71
N SER A 160 16.26 14.78 -2.17
CA SER A 160 17.19 15.83 -2.56
C SER A 160 18.34 15.35 -3.46
N THR A 161 18.55 14.04 -3.65
CA THR A 161 19.65 13.58 -4.53
C THR A 161 19.13 13.22 -5.92
N GLN A 162 19.25 14.21 -6.78
CA GLN A 162 18.82 14.26 -8.17
C GLN A 162 19.43 13.18 -9.06
N TRP A 163 18.61 12.80 -10.05
CA TRP A 163 18.96 12.28 -11.35
C TRP A 163 20.14 13.03 -12.01
N ARG A 164 21.12 12.24 -12.46
CA ARG A 164 21.83 12.45 -13.72
C ARG A 164 21.75 11.14 -14.51
#